data_AF-A0A6V7HML2-F1
#
_entry.id   AF-A0A6V7HML2-F1
#
_cell.length_a   1.000
_cell.length_b   1.000
_cell.length_c   1.000
_cell.angle_alpha   90.00
_cell.angle_beta   90.00
_cell.angle_gamma   90.00
#
_symmetry.space_group_name_H-M   'P 1'
#
loop_
_entity.id
_entity.type
_entity.pdbx_description
1 polymer ?
#
loop_
_entity_poly.entity_id
_entity_poly.type
_entity_poly.pdbx_seq_one_letter_code
_entity_poly.pdbx_strand_id
1 'polypeptide(L)' 'IGLVESHGRQVEWHNVTTEDGYILSLFRIPPNPAANNSNNNRPIFLQHGLMATADLFIIFGNGRSL' A
#
# COMPACT_ATOMS: atom_id res chain seq x y z
N ILE A 1 -0.08 -11.40 11.12
CA ILE A 1 -1.02 -10.96 10.06
C ILE A 1 -0.78 -9.48 9.81
N GLY A 2 -0.56 -9.08 8.56
CA GLY A 2 -0.38 -7.66 8.22
C GLY A 2 -1.70 -6.89 8.24
N LEU A 3 -1.65 -5.57 8.41
CA LEU A 3 -2.85 -4.71 8.42
C LEU A 3 -3.68 -4.85 7.15
N VAL A 4 -3.05 -5.00 5.97
CA VAL A 4 -3.79 -5.17 4.71
C VAL A 4 -4.53 -6.51 4.67
N GLU A 5 -3.87 -7.58 5.12
CA GLU A 5 -4.42 -8.94 5.13
C GLU A 5 -5.58 -9.08 6.11
N SER A 6 -5.53 -8.40 7.27
CA SER A 6 -6.64 -8.39 8.23
C SER A 6 -7.91 -7.76 7.67
N HIS A 7 -7.80 -6.96 6.61
CA HIS A 7 -8.92 -6.37 5.88
C HIS A 7 -9.32 -7.18 4.63
N GLY A 8 -8.82 -8.40 4.47
CA GLY A 8 -9.17 -9.28 3.34
C GLY A 8 -8.61 -8.83 1.99
N ARG A 9 -7.54 -8.02 1.99
CA ARG A 9 -6.87 -7.54 0.79
C ARG A 9 -5.51 -8.22 0.66
N GLN A 10 -5.08 -8.43 -0.59
CA GLN A 10 -3.71 -8.89 -0.87
C GLN A 10 -2.73 -7.71 -0.78
N VAL A 11 -1.47 -8.01 -0.47
CA VAL A 11 -0.37 -7.05 -0.46
C VAL A 11 0.86 -7.69 -1.11
N GLU A 12 1.56 -6.89 -1.91
CA GLU A 12 2.86 -7.23 -2.47
C GLU A 12 3.94 -6.41 -1.74
N TRP A 13 5.07 -7.05 -1.49
CA TRP A 13 6.23 -6.41 -0.87
C TRP A 13 7.40 -6.39 -1.85
N HIS A 14 8.01 -5.22 -2.03
CA HIS A 14 9.10 -4.98 -2.97
C HIS A 14 10.24 -4.29 -2.24
N ASN A 15 11.47 -4.78 -2.40
CA ASN A 15 12.67 -4.10 -1.91
C ASN A 15 13.37 -3.43 -3.09
N VAL A 16 13.58 -2.11 -2.98
CA VAL A 16 14.24 -1.30 -4.00
C VAL A 16 15.51 -0.71 -3.43
N THR A 17 16.63 -0.92 -4.10
CA THR A 17 17.91 -0.34 -3.71
C THR A 17 18.10 1.00 -4.41
N THR A 18 18.36 2.06 -3.65
CA THR A 18 18.68 3.39 -4.20
C THR A 18 20.12 3.41 -4.75
N GLU A 19 20.45 4.43 -5.53
CA GLU A 19 21.79 4.60 -6.11
C GLU A 19 22.89 4.70 -5.03
N ASP A 20 22.57 5.29 -3.88
CA ASP A 20 23.45 5.42 -2.71
C ASP A 20 23.38 4.24 -1.73
N GLY A 21 22.68 3.16 -2.10
CA GLY A 21 22.74 1.87 -1.42
C GLY A 21 21.72 1.63 -0.29
N TYR A 22 20.75 2.53 -0.10
CA TYR A 22 19.65 2.28 0.85
C TYR A 22 18.67 1.26 0.27
N ILE A 23 18.20 0.34 1.11
CA ILE A 23 17.15 -0.63 0.75
C ILE A 23 15.81 -0.10 1.25
N LEU A 24 14.96 0.32 0.34
CA LEU A 24 13.61 0.81 0.61
C LEU A 24 12.60 -0.31 0.46
N SER A 25 11.78 -0.50 1.48
CA SER A 25 10.63 -1.40 1.42
C SER A 25 9.40 -0.67 0.90
N LEU A 26 8.86 -1.14 -0.21
CA LEU A 26 7.64 -0.64 -0.85
C LEU A 26 6.52 -1.66 -0.69
N PHE A 27 5.32 -1.17 -0.39
CA PHE A 27 4.11 -1.97 -0.23
C PHE A 27 3.12 -1.59 -1.32
N ARG A 28 2.61 -2.60 -2.04
CA ARG A 28 1.60 -2.40 -3.09
C ARG A 28 0.37 -3.21 -2.77
N ILE A 29 -0.78 -2.55 -2.76
CA ILE A 29 -2.08 -3.21 -2.68
C ILE A 29 -2.61 -3.34 -4.11
N PRO A 30 -2.63 -4.55 -4.71
CA PRO A 30 -3.12 -4.73 -6.06
C PRO A 30 -4.63 -4.41 -6.17
N PRO A 31 -5.11 -4.16 -7.41
CA PRO A 31 -6.54 -4.03 -7.69
C PRO A 31 -7.30 -5.23 -7.13
N ASN A 32 -8.46 -4.97 -6.53
CA ASN A 32 -9.31 -6.06 -6.04
C ASN A 32 -9.88 -6.83 -7.25
N PRO A 33 -9.61 -8.14 -7.41
CA PRO A 33 -10.15 -8.93 -8.52
C PRO A 33 -11.68 -8.95 -8.58
N ALA A 34 -12.35 -8.80 -7.42
CA ALA A 34 -13.80 -8.75 -7.31
C ALA A 34 -14.39 -7.36 -7.66
N ALA A 35 -13.57 -6.32 -7.72
CA ALA A 35 -14.01 -5.00 -8.15
C ALA A 35 -13.95 -4.94 -9.69
N ASN A 36 -15.11 -5.13 -10.34
CA ASN A 36 -15.30 -5.03 -11.79
C ASN A 36 -15.14 -3.59 -12.34
N ASN A 37 -14.05 -2.91 -11.98
CA ASN A 37 -13.73 -1.56 -12.43
C ASN A 37 -12.44 -1.61 -13.26
N SER A 38 -12.52 -2.24 -14.44
CA SER A 38 -11.41 -2.40 -15.40
C SER A 38 -10.86 -1.08 -15.96
N ASN A 39 -11.48 0.06 -15.66
CA ASN A 39 -11.18 1.34 -16.30
C ASN A 39 -10.20 2.26 -15.54
N ASN A 40 -9.70 1.89 -14.36
CA ASN A 40 -8.77 2.79 -13.63
C ASN A 40 -7.68 2.07 -12.84
N ASN A 41 -6.95 1.15 -13.47
CA ASN A 41 -5.75 0.49 -12.89
C ASN A 41 -4.51 1.41 -12.89
N ARG A 42 -4.69 2.72 -12.78
CA ARG A 42 -3.57 3.66 -12.71
C ARG A 42 -2.85 3.49 -11.38
N PRO A 43 -1.54 3.24 -11.37
CA PRO A 43 -0.79 3.15 -10.12
C PRO A 43 -0.79 4.52 -9.43
N ILE A 44 -1.05 4.52 -8.12
CA ILE A 44 -0.96 5.71 -7.27
C ILE A 44 0.17 5.46 -6.27
N PHE A 45 1.08 6.43 -6.16
CA PHE A 45 2.15 6.40 -5.18
C PHE A 45 1.78 7.30 -3.99
N LEU A 46 1.90 6.77 -2.79
CA LEU A 46 1.61 7.47 -1.55
C LEU A 46 2.88 7.50 -0.70
N GLN A 47 3.33 8.71 -0.35
CA GLN A 47 4.51 8.93 0.48
C GLN A 47 4.07 9.49 1.83
N HIS A 48 4.50 8.85 2.91
CA HIS A 48 4.25 9.33 4.25
C HIS A 48 5.09 10.58 4.58
N GLY A 49 4.66 11.34 5.57
CA GLY A 49 5.39 12.51 6.08
C GLY A 49 6.55 12.15 7.00
N LEU A 50 7.10 13.17 7.67
CA LEU A 50 8.17 13.03 8.65
C LEU A 50 7.71 12.18 9.85
N MET A 51 8.59 11.31 10.36
CA MET A 51 8.32 10.41 11.51
C MET A 51 7.10 9.49 11.33
N ALA A 52 6.82 9.07 10.09
CA ALA A 52 5.72 8.16 9.76
C ALA A 52 6.20 6.95 8.94
N THR A 53 5.31 5.98 8.73
CA THR A 53 5.50 4.80 7.88
C THR A 53 4.36 4.68 6.88
N ALA A 54 4.46 3.74 5.93
CA ALA A 54 3.41 3.45 4.96
C ALA A 54 2.08 3.00 5.62
N ASP A 55 2.12 2.49 6.85
CA ASP A 55 0.93 2.02 7.57
C ASP A 55 -0.10 3.13 7.76
N LEU A 56 0.33 4.39 7.84
CA LEU A 56 -0.53 5.57 8.05
C LEU A 56 -1.73 5.59 7.09
N PHE A 57 -1.56 5.14 5.85
CA PHE A 57 -2.62 5.15 4.83
C PHE A 57 -3.66 4.04 5.00
N ILE A 58 -3.42 3.06 5.88
CA ILE A 58 -4.25 1.86 6.01
C ILE A 58 -4.67 1.54 7.45
N ILE A 59 -4.20 2.27 8.47
CA ILE A 59 -4.42 1.90 9.88
C ILE A 59 -5.89 1.76 10.27
N PHE A 60 -6.77 2.55 9.65
CA PHE A 60 -8.20 2.58 10.00
C PHE A 60 -9.04 1.59 9.19
N GLY A 61 -8.58 1.15 8.02
CA GLY A 61 -9.35 0.30 7.11
C GLY A 61 -10.47 1.03 6.35
N ASN A 62 -11.17 0.27 5.50
CA ASN A 62 -12.19 0.81 4.59
C ASN A 62 -13.42 1.36 5.34
N GLY A 63 -13.90 2.54 4.94
CA GLY A 63 -15.12 3.15 5.50
C GLY A 63 -14.99 3.66 6.93
N ARG A 64 -13.75 3.82 7.44
CA ARG A 64 -13.46 4.28 8.80
C ARG A 64 -12.59 5.55 8.83
N SER A 65 -12.58 6.30 7.72
CA SER A 65 -12.05 7.67 7.68
C SER A 65 -13.02 8.63 8.39
N LEU A 66 -12.48 9.69 9.00
CA LEU A 66 -13.25 10.81 9.56
C LEU A 66 -14.21 11.41 8.54
#